data_AF-A0A060C1V2-F1
#
_entry.id   AF-A0A060C1V2-F1
#
_cell.length_a   1.000
_cell.length_b   1.000
_cell.length_c   1.000
_cell.angle_alpha   90.00
_cell.angle_beta   90.00
_cell.angle_gamma   90.00
#
_symmetry.space_group_name_H-M   'P 1'
#
loop_
_entity.id
_entity.type
_entity.pdbx_description
1 polymer ?
#
loop_
_entity_poly.entity_id
_entity_poly.type
_entity_poly.pdbx_seq_one_letter_code
_entity_poly.pdbx_strand_id
1 'polypeptide(L)' 'MEDYNISDTFIKGLVSIIIPTHNRAGIIGETIDSIFNQSYSKIELIIVDDHSEDSTE' A
#
# COMPACT_ATOMS: atom_id res chain seq x y z
N MET A 1 -31.87 -1.23 3.65
CA MET A 1 -30.50 -0.68 3.55
C MET A 1 -29.85 -1.12 4.85
N GLU A 2 -28.94 -2.10 4.79
CA GLU A 2 -28.35 -2.66 6.01
C GLU A 2 -27.51 -1.59 6.71
N ASP A 3 -27.67 -1.47 8.03
CA ASP A 3 -26.95 -0.51 8.85
C ASP A 3 -25.46 -0.86 8.83
N TYR A 4 -24.64 0.03 8.27
CA TYR A 4 -23.20 -0.17 8.12
C TYR A 4 -22.52 -0.02 9.49
N ASN A 5 -22.15 -1.13 10.12
CA ASN A 5 -21.44 -1.13 11.39
C ASN A 5 -19.98 -0.72 11.16
N ILE A 6 -19.62 0.52 11.50
CA ILE A 6 -18.25 1.05 11.34
C ILE A 6 -17.20 0.20 12.09
N SER A 7 -17.62 -0.58 13.09
CA SER A 7 -16.76 -1.54 13.79
C SER A 7 -16.16 -2.61 12.87
N ASP A 8 -16.84 -2.97 11.78
CA ASP A 8 -16.37 -3.99 10.85
C ASP A 8 -15.26 -3.46 9.92
N THR A 9 -15.13 -2.12 9.80
CA THR A 9 -14.14 -1.45 8.95
C THR A 9 -12.87 -1.05 9.71
N PHE A 10 -12.91 -0.96 11.03
CA PHE A 10 -11.76 -0.55 11.84
C PHE A 10 -10.94 -1.75 12.33
N ILE A 11 -9.80 -2.00 11.68
CA ILE A 11 -8.85 -3.00 12.12
C ILE A 11 -7.90 -2.39 13.16
N LYS A 12 -8.05 -2.79 14.43
CA LYS A 12 -7.21 -2.29 15.52
C LYS A 12 -5.72 -2.57 15.26
N GLY A 13 -4.95 -1.49 15.16
CA GLY A 13 -3.51 -1.51 14.91
C GLY A 13 -3.13 -1.68 13.44
N LEU A 14 -4.06 -1.60 12.49
CA LEU A 14 -3.67 -1.54 11.09
C LEU A 14 -2.81 -0.29 10.84
N VAL A 15 -1.66 -0.48 10.18
CA VAL A 15 -0.78 0.59 9.73
C VAL A 15 -0.85 0.67 8.22
N SER A 16 -1.33 1.79 7.70
CA SER A 16 -1.35 2.05 6.25
C SER A 16 -0.06 2.74 5.83
N ILE A 17 0.64 2.14 4.86
CA ILE A 17 1.86 2.64 4.25
C ILE A 17 1.51 3.11 2.85
N ILE A 18 1.70 4.41 2.59
CA ILE A 18 1.38 5.01 1.30
C ILE A 18 2.68 5.39 0.59
N ILE A 19 2.90 4.80 -0.60
CA ILE A 19 4.08 5.06 -1.43
C ILE A 19 3.63 5.73 -2.72
N PRO A 20 3.76 7.07 -2.83
CA PRO A 20 3.68 7.72 -4.13
C PRO A 20 4.90 7.35 -4.96
N THR A 21 4.69 6.90 -6.19
CA THR A 21 5.72 6.54 -7.16
C THR A 21 5.48 7.27 -8.48
N HIS A 22 6.57 7.56 -9.20
CA HIS A 22 6.55 8.15 -10.53
C HIS A 22 7.83 7.68 -11.26
N ASN A 23 7.71 6.88 -12.32
CA ASN A 23 8.82 6.26 -13.08
C ASN A 23 9.85 5.52 -12.18
N ARG A 24 9.39 4.76 -11.17
CA ARG A 24 10.27 4.04 -10.21
C ARG A 24 9.92 2.56 -10.02
N ALA A 25 9.30 1.95 -11.02
CA ALA A 25 8.96 0.52 -11.01
C ALA A 25 10.17 -0.39 -10.73
N GLY A 26 11.37 0.01 -11.16
CA GLY A 26 12.61 -0.75 -10.92
C GLY A 26 13.16 -0.71 -9.48
N ILE A 27 12.76 0.26 -8.65
CA ILE A 27 13.30 0.47 -7.29
C ILE A 27 12.28 0.11 -6.20
N ILE A 28 10.99 0.07 -6.55
CA ILE A 28 9.93 -0.18 -5.57
C ILE A 28 9.96 -1.62 -5.03
N GLY A 29 10.52 -2.57 -5.78
CA GLY A 29 10.65 -3.97 -5.36
C GLY A 29 11.38 -4.14 -4.02
N GLU A 30 12.55 -3.53 -3.87
CA GLU A 30 13.32 -3.61 -2.61
C GLU A 30 12.57 -2.99 -1.42
N THR A 31 11.79 -1.95 -1.69
CA THR A 31 10.97 -1.28 -0.66
C THR A 31 9.81 -2.18 -0.23
N ILE A 32 9.14 -2.83 -1.18
CA ILE A 32 8.09 -3.80 -0.93
C ILE A 32 8.63 -4.99 -0.10
N ASP A 33 9.77 -5.55 -0.51
CA ASP A 33 10.41 -6.65 0.22
C ASP A 33 10.81 -6.24 1.64
N SER A 34 11.32 -5.02 1.82
CA SER A 34 11.65 -4.48 3.15
C SER A 34 10.42 -4.37 4.05
N ILE A 35 9.28 -3.95 3.50
CA ILE A 35 8.01 -3.81 4.21
C ILE A 35 7.44 -5.18 4.61
N PHE A 36 7.48 -6.17 3.69
CA PHE A 36 7.01 -7.52 3.99
C PHE A 36 7.92 -8.29 4.96
N ASN A 37 9.20 -7.92 5.06
CA ASN A 37 10.14 -8.51 6.02
C ASN A 37 10.13 -7.87 7.42
N GLN A 38 9.23 -6.92 7.70
CA GLN A 38 9.09 -6.33 9.03
C GLN A 38 8.49 -7.31 10.04
N SER A 39 8.84 -7.13 11.32
CA SER A 39 8.25 -7.92 12.43
C SER A 39 6.79 -7.57 12.72
N TYR A 40 6.28 -6.48 12.15
CA TYR A 40 4.91 -6.02 12.31
C TYR A 40 4.04 -6.44 11.11
N SER A 41 2.99 -7.23 11.35
CA SER A 41 2.22 -7.89 10.28
C SER A 41 0.91 -7.21 9.89
N LYS A 42 0.39 -6.30 10.72
CA LYS A 42 -0.90 -5.63 10.47
C LYS A 42 -0.70 -4.39 9.61
N ILE A 43 -0.31 -4.60 8.37
CA ILE A 43 -0.01 -3.52 7.44
C ILE A 43 -0.94 -3.56 6.22
N GLU A 44 -1.23 -2.38 5.70
CA GLU A 44 -1.83 -2.14 4.40
C GLU A 44 -0.83 -1.33 3.57
N LEU A 45 -0.58 -1.74 2.32
CA LEU A 45 0.34 -1.03 1.43
C LEU A 45 -0.44 -0.48 0.24
N ILE A 46 -0.38 0.84 0.06
CA ILE A 46 -1.03 1.56 -1.03
C ILE A 46 0.05 2.22 -1.88
N ILE A 47 0.17 1.78 -3.13
CA ILE A 47 1.10 2.38 -4.10
C ILE A 47 0.29 3.29 -5.02
N VAL A 48 0.63 4.57 -5.05
CA VAL A 48 -0.04 5.57 -5.89
C VAL A 48 0.93 5.95 -7.01
N ASP A 49 0.62 5.57 -8.24
CA ASP A 49 1.37 5.99 -9.41
C ASP A 49 0.74 7.25 -10.01
N ASP A 50 1.48 8.36 -9.98
CA ASP A 50 1.03 9.66 -10.48
C ASP A 50 1.35 9.83 -11.97
N HIS A 51 0.74 8.97 -12.79
CA HIS A 51 0.84 9.00 -14.25
C HIS A 51 2.30 8.97 -14.79
N SER A 52 3.07 7.98 -14.34
CA SER A 52 4.36 7.66 -14.94
C SER A 52 4.24 7.50 -16.48
N GLU A 53 5.05 8.23 -17.25
CA GLU A 53 5.19 8.03 -18.72
C GLU A 53 6.04 6.79 -19.06
N ASP A 54 6.29 5.91 -18.08
CA ASP A 54 7.09 4.69 -18.25
C ASP A 54 6.26 3.62 -19.01
N SER A 55 6.08 3.91 -20.30
CA SER A 55 5.84 3.04 -21.44
C SER A 55 5.64 1.55 -21.10
N THR A 56 4.39 1.17 -20.83
CA THR A 56 3.90 -0.17 -21.18
C THR A 56 3.40 -0.16 -22.62
N GLU A 57 4.28 -0.52 -23.55
CA GLU A 57 3.93 -1.41 -24.67
C GLU A 57 4.62 -2.76 -24.45
#